data_AF-A0A9W4K3T6-F1
#
_entry.id   AF-A0A9W4K3T6-F1
#
_cell.length_a   1.000
_cell.length_b   1.000
_cell.length_c   1.000
_cell.angle_alpha   90.00
_cell.angle_beta   90.00
_cell.angle_gamma   90.00
#
_symmetry.space_group_name_H-M   'P 1'
#
loop_
_entity.id
_entity.type
_entity.pdbx_description
1 polymer ?
#
loop_
_entity_poly.entity_id
_entity_poly.type
_entity_poly.pdbx_seq_one_letter_code
_entity_poly.pdbx_strand_id
1 'polypeptide(L)'
;MEPQASPVLSQEQIEHFMRHRFVRVPKCFSQQKADRMAGDVWERLGFSPTDKSTWTNEVTYMDETKITSIKPFAPRAWAAICQLLGGEDRVNRESANWNDAFVVNLGSPEFEGTWPSPAELTGWHVDGDFFVHFLDSPEQALLVIPLFTSIQERAGGTMVCSDAMKAIAQHLYDRVSPFMLPRGQEPDGNPFDTPFYSDIVQNCSEFHEMTGDVGDVILLHPLTCHSVAVNKPFNFDRDDPKQYSIVEKTTLELLGKDRLRGWKIKGKREFVVPEWEKRRR
;
A
#
# COMPACT_ATOMS: atom_id res chain seq x y z
N MET A 1 10.13 -9.02 37.90
CA MET A 1 10.15 -9.04 36.43
C MET A 1 8.75 -9.32 35.98
N GLU A 2 8.08 -8.33 35.39
CA GLU A 2 6.81 -8.58 34.71
C GLU A 2 7.04 -9.61 33.59
N PRO A 3 6.10 -10.53 33.34
CA PRO A 3 6.21 -11.46 32.24
C PRO A 3 6.34 -10.66 30.94
N GLN A 4 7.47 -10.81 30.25
CA GLN A 4 7.69 -10.20 28.95
C GLN A 4 6.58 -10.73 28.02
N ALA A 5 5.67 -9.83 27.61
CA ALA A 5 4.58 -10.20 26.71
C ALA A 5 5.17 -10.91 25.49
N SER A 6 4.57 -12.03 25.09
CA SER A 6 5.06 -12.78 23.93
C SER A 6 5.17 -11.84 22.72
N PRO A 7 6.28 -11.93 21.94
CA PRO A 7 6.50 -11.04 20.80
C PRO A 7 5.34 -11.17 19.81
N VAL A 8 4.87 -10.04 19.29
CA VAL A 8 3.72 -9.99 18.38
C VAL A 8 4.10 -10.39 16.96
N LEU A 9 5.34 -10.10 16.56
CA LEU A 9 5.97 -10.60 15.35
C LEU A 9 6.83 -11.82 15.70
N SER A 10 6.68 -12.90 14.93
CA SER A 10 7.57 -14.06 15.05
C SER A 10 8.97 -13.75 14.50
N GLN A 11 9.94 -14.61 14.80
CA GLN A 11 11.29 -14.48 14.28
C GLN A 11 11.31 -14.52 12.74
N GLU A 12 10.50 -15.39 12.13
CA GLU A 12 10.36 -15.48 10.68
C GLU A 12 9.79 -14.19 10.07
N GLN A 13 8.87 -13.53 10.77
CA GLN A 13 8.32 -12.24 10.33
C GLN A 13 9.35 -11.11 10.43
N ILE A 14 10.21 -11.13 11.44
CA ILE A 14 11.33 -10.18 11.57
C ILE A 14 12.36 -10.42 10.46
N GLU A 15 12.71 -11.68 10.18
CA GLU A 15 13.60 -12.04 9.08
C GLU A 15 13.03 -11.65 7.72
N HIS A 16 11.71 -11.82 7.53
CA HIS A 16 10.99 -11.35 6.35
C HIS A 16 11.11 -9.82 6.21
N PHE A 17 10.88 -9.06 7.29
CA PHE A 17 11.08 -7.60 7.29
C PHE A 17 12.52 -7.22 6.94
N MET A 18 13.52 -7.87 7.55
CA MET A 18 14.92 -7.60 7.24
C MET A 18 15.32 -7.96 5.80
N ARG A 19 14.64 -8.93 5.18
CA ARG A 19 14.92 -9.39 3.81
C ARG A 19 14.17 -8.61 2.74
N HIS A 20 12.91 -8.30 2.98
CA HIS A 20 11.99 -7.71 2.00
C HIS A 20 11.65 -6.25 2.30
N ARG A 21 12.09 -5.73 3.45
CA ARG A 21 11.85 -4.35 3.94
C ARG A 21 10.40 -4.04 4.30
N PHE A 22 9.53 -5.04 4.33
CA PHE A 22 8.17 -4.90 4.83
C PHE A 22 7.70 -6.14 5.59
N VAL A 23 6.64 -6.00 6.37
CA VAL A 23 5.92 -7.11 7.00
C VAL A 23 4.44 -6.78 7.12
N ARG A 24 3.59 -7.75 6.79
CA ARG A 24 2.14 -7.65 7.01
C ARG A 24 1.77 -8.20 8.39
N VAL A 25 1.05 -7.40 9.16
CA VAL A 25 0.50 -7.76 10.48
C VAL A 25 -1.01 -7.94 10.34
N PRO A 26 -1.50 -9.18 10.31
CA PRO A 26 -2.91 -9.42 10.00
C PRO A 26 -3.84 -9.06 11.16
N LYS A 27 -5.08 -8.68 10.83
CA LYS A 27 -6.20 -8.49 11.77
C LYS A 27 -5.88 -7.57 12.95
N CYS A 28 -5.25 -6.43 12.66
CA CYS A 28 -4.91 -5.41 13.65
C CYS A 28 -6.12 -4.60 14.13
N PHE A 29 -7.14 -4.43 13.29
CA PHE A 29 -8.41 -3.80 13.65
C PHE A 29 -9.59 -4.51 12.95
N SER A 30 -10.82 -4.21 13.39
CA SER A 30 -12.03 -4.86 12.88
C SER A 30 -12.64 -4.12 11.68
N GLN A 31 -13.47 -4.80 10.90
CA GLN A 31 -14.31 -4.17 9.87
C GLN A 31 -15.10 -2.97 10.43
N GLN A 32 -15.70 -3.11 11.61
CA GLN A 32 -16.43 -2.01 12.26
C GLN A 32 -15.55 -0.78 12.55
N LYS A 33 -14.27 -0.99 12.89
CA LYS A 33 -13.31 0.12 13.06
C LYS A 33 -12.97 0.74 11.70
N ALA A 34 -12.83 -0.08 10.65
CA ALA A 34 -12.61 0.39 9.29
C ALA A 34 -13.77 1.24 8.78
N ASP A 35 -15.01 0.77 8.95
CA ASP A 35 -16.23 1.48 8.54
C ASP A 35 -16.38 2.83 9.23
N ARG A 36 -15.95 2.96 10.50
CA ARG A 36 -15.97 4.25 11.19
C ARG A 36 -14.99 5.26 10.60
N MET A 37 -13.81 4.80 10.20
CA MET A 37 -12.77 5.67 9.62
C MET A 37 -13.08 6.00 8.16
N ALA A 38 -13.45 5.00 7.36
CA ALA A 38 -13.53 5.10 5.89
C ALA A 38 -14.95 5.03 5.31
N GLY A 39 -16.00 4.91 6.12
CA GLY A 39 -17.37 4.71 5.65
C GLY A 39 -17.97 5.89 4.87
N ASP A 40 -17.42 7.09 5.02
CA ASP A 40 -17.84 8.32 4.34
C ASP A 40 -16.94 8.68 3.14
N VAL A 41 -15.99 7.80 2.75
CA VAL A 41 -15.05 8.07 1.65
C VAL A 41 -15.77 8.45 0.36
N TRP A 42 -16.82 7.70 -0.02
CA TRP A 42 -17.56 7.98 -1.26
C TRP A 42 -18.33 9.30 -1.21
N GLU A 43 -18.86 9.67 -0.05
CA GLU A 43 -19.52 10.97 0.15
C GLU A 43 -18.51 12.12 0.03
N ARG A 44 -17.35 11.98 0.68
CA ARG A 44 -16.26 12.96 0.64
C ARG A 44 -15.66 13.11 -0.77
N LEU A 45 -15.59 12.02 -1.54
CA LEU A 45 -15.16 12.06 -2.94
C LEU A 45 -16.23 12.66 -3.87
N GLY A 46 -17.50 12.65 -3.47
CA GLY A 46 -18.63 12.98 -4.36
C GLY A 46 -18.85 11.94 -5.46
N PHE A 47 -18.36 10.71 -5.29
CA PHE A 47 -18.40 9.64 -6.29
C PHE A 47 -19.35 8.51 -5.86
N SER A 48 -19.87 7.76 -6.84
CA SER A 48 -20.64 6.56 -6.57
C SER A 48 -19.71 5.36 -6.35
N PRO A 49 -19.89 4.55 -5.29
CA PRO A 49 -19.12 3.31 -5.11
C PRO A 49 -19.35 2.27 -6.22
N THR A 50 -20.41 2.43 -7.01
CA THR A 50 -20.87 1.43 -7.98
C THR A 50 -20.95 1.94 -9.42
N ASP A 51 -20.76 3.24 -9.64
CA ASP A 51 -20.76 3.84 -10.97
C ASP A 51 -19.41 4.47 -11.27
N LYS A 52 -18.57 3.70 -11.99
CA LYS A 52 -17.23 4.12 -12.39
C LYS A 52 -17.19 5.36 -13.27
N SER A 53 -18.29 5.72 -13.95
CA SER A 53 -18.33 6.95 -14.75
C SER A 53 -18.18 8.21 -13.90
N THR A 54 -18.43 8.09 -12.58
CA THR A 54 -18.21 9.15 -11.60
C THR A 54 -16.76 9.24 -11.13
N TRP A 55 -15.91 8.24 -11.39
CA TRP A 55 -14.52 8.18 -10.92
C TRP A 55 -13.62 8.95 -11.89
N THR A 56 -13.56 10.27 -11.71
CA THR A 56 -12.88 11.17 -12.65
C THR A 56 -11.38 11.33 -12.40
N ASN A 57 -10.89 10.90 -11.23
CA ASN A 57 -9.48 10.95 -10.85
C ASN A 57 -8.98 9.53 -10.54
N GLU A 58 -7.79 9.18 -11.02
CA GLU A 58 -7.14 7.91 -10.67
C GLU A 58 -6.72 7.88 -9.21
N VAL A 59 -5.93 8.89 -8.77
CA VAL A 59 -5.52 9.05 -7.38
C VAL A 59 -6.14 10.32 -6.81
N THR A 60 -6.69 10.24 -5.60
CA THR A 60 -7.18 11.39 -4.84
C THR A 60 -6.57 11.38 -3.44
N TYR A 61 -5.98 12.51 -3.05
CA TYR A 61 -5.51 12.77 -1.70
C TYR A 61 -6.62 13.49 -0.93
N MET A 62 -7.11 12.89 0.15
CA MET A 62 -8.24 13.42 0.89
C MET A 62 -7.79 14.27 2.09
N ASP A 63 -8.56 15.30 2.44
CA ASP A 63 -8.35 16.08 3.66
C ASP A 63 -8.71 15.28 4.92
N GLU A 64 -8.03 15.54 6.02
CA GLU A 64 -8.33 14.94 7.32
C GLU A 64 -9.68 15.42 7.89
N THR A 65 -10.45 14.48 8.45
CA THR A 65 -11.65 14.77 9.25
C THR A 65 -11.70 14.02 10.59
N LYS A 66 -10.93 12.93 10.71
CA LYS A 66 -10.89 12.04 11.88
C LYS A 66 -9.44 11.71 12.22
N ILE A 67 -9.14 11.69 13.51
CA ILE A 67 -7.87 11.21 14.05
C ILE A 67 -8.16 10.14 15.10
N THR A 68 -7.33 9.10 15.17
CA THR A 68 -7.40 8.07 16.20
C THR A 68 -6.01 7.68 16.69
N SER A 69 -5.89 7.40 17.99
CA SER A 69 -4.66 6.87 18.56
C SER A 69 -4.48 5.40 18.18
N ILE A 70 -3.28 5.04 17.70
CA ILE A 70 -2.98 3.70 17.18
C ILE A 70 -3.09 2.65 18.29
N LYS A 71 -2.61 2.95 19.50
CA LYS A 71 -2.56 2.00 20.62
C LYS A 71 -3.92 1.39 20.98
N PRO A 72 -5.00 2.16 21.22
CA PRO A 72 -6.34 1.60 21.43
C PRO A 72 -7.04 1.17 20.13
N PHE A 73 -6.72 1.79 18.98
CA PHE A 73 -7.37 1.47 17.72
C PHE A 73 -6.90 0.14 17.12
N ALA A 74 -5.60 -0.10 17.10
CA ALA A 74 -4.97 -1.28 16.53
C ALA A 74 -3.82 -1.78 17.44
N PRO A 75 -4.13 -2.31 18.64
CA PRO A 75 -3.11 -2.67 19.65
C PRO A 75 -2.07 -3.67 19.14
N ARG A 76 -2.47 -4.58 18.24
CA ARG A 76 -1.55 -5.53 17.59
C ARG A 76 -0.56 -4.83 16.67
N ALA A 77 -1.00 -3.84 15.90
CA ALA A 77 -0.11 -3.03 15.05
C ALA A 77 0.82 -2.18 15.91
N TRP A 78 0.31 -1.55 16.96
CA TRP A 78 1.12 -0.75 17.89
C TRP A 78 2.25 -1.58 18.51
N ALA A 79 1.93 -2.79 18.99
CA ALA A 79 2.93 -3.70 19.52
C ALA A 79 3.99 -4.08 18.46
N ALA A 80 3.59 -4.26 17.20
CA ALA A 80 4.51 -4.65 16.12
C ALA A 80 5.44 -3.50 15.73
N ILE A 81 4.90 -2.28 15.68
CA ILE A 81 5.68 -1.03 15.51
C ILE A 81 6.73 -0.92 16.63
N CYS A 82 6.30 -1.03 17.89
CA CYS A 82 7.21 -0.95 19.03
C CYS A 82 8.28 -2.06 19.00
N GLN A 83 7.91 -3.27 18.59
CA GLN A 83 8.85 -4.39 18.47
C GLN A 83 9.92 -4.14 17.40
N LEU A 84 9.55 -3.62 16.23
CA LEU A 84 10.51 -3.29 15.17
C LEU A 84 11.42 -2.11 15.54
N LEU A 85 10.88 -1.11 16.26
CA LEU A 85 11.64 0.08 16.65
C LEU A 85 12.48 -0.11 17.92
N GLY A 86 12.26 -1.21 18.65
CA GLY A 86 13.02 -1.57 19.85
C GLY A 86 12.50 -0.94 21.14
N GLY A 87 11.21 -0.59 21.19
CA GLY A 87 10.54 -0.05 22.38
C GLY A 87 9.53 1.04 22.06
N GLU A 88 8.52 1.17 22.93
CA GLU A 88 7.51 2.25 22.83
C GLU A 88 8.13 3.63 23.11
N ASP A 89 9.18 3.69 23.93
CA ASP A 89 9.94 4.90 24.27
C ASP A 89 10.69 5.51 23.06
N ARG A 90 10.84 4.74 21.99
CA ARG A 90 11.46 5.16 20.72
C ARG A 90 10.46 5.67 19.69
N VAL A 91 9.16 5.63 19.99
CA VAL A 91 8.12 6.15 19.11
C VAL A 91 7.79 7.58 19.52
N ASN A 92 7.92 8.52 18.57
CA ASN A 92 7.47 9.88 18.80
C ASN A 92 5.94 9.88 19.06
N ARG A 93 5.51 10.57 20.12
CA ARG A 93 4.09 10.68 20.50
C ARG A 93 3.23 11.31 19.41
N GLU A 94 3.80 12.24 18.63
CA GLU A 94 3.09 12.89 17.52
C GLU A 94 2.77 11.89 16.40
N SER A 95 3.64 10.91 16.19
CA SER A 95 3.48 9.81 15.22
C SER A 95 2.60 8.66 15.71
N ALA A 96 2.02 8.75 16.93
CA ALA A 96 1.23 7.69 17.54
C ALA A 96 -0.27 7.71 17.17
N ASN A 97 -0.62 8.45 16.12
CA ASN A 97 -1.99 8.61 15.64
C ASN A 97 -2.08 8.28 14.14
N TRP A 98 -3.25 7.79 13.72
CA TRP A 98 -3.64 7.72 12.32
C TRP A 98 -4.81 8.66 12.07
N ASN A 99 -4.90 9.17 10.86
CA ASN A 99 -6.04 9.95 10.40
C ASN A 99 -6.69 9.30 9.17
N ASP A 100 -7.75 9.92 8.67
CA ASP A 100 -8.50 9.49 7.49
C ASP A 100 -8.21 10.36 6.25
N ALA A 101 -7.04 10.98 6.19
CA ALA A 101 -6.50 11.65 5.01
C ALA A 101 -6.01 10.60 4.00
N PHE A 102 -6.94 9.80 3.48
CA PHE A 102 -6.62 8.66 2.63
C PHE A 102 -6.03 9.07 1.28
N VAL A 103 -5.12 8.23 0.79
CA VAL A 103 -4.74 8.18 -0.62
C VAL A 103 -5.64 7.14 -1.30
N VAL A 104 -6.62 7.60 -2.07
CA VAL A 104 -7.59 6.73 -2.75
C VAL A 104 -7.16 6.51 -4.18
N ASN A 105 -6.97 5.25 -4.57
CA ASN A 105 -6.66 4.84 -5.94
C ASN A 105 -7.85 4.10 -6.58
N LEU A 106 -8.49 4.75 -7.55
CA LEU A 106 -9.64 4.25 -8.31
C LEU A 106 -9.25 3.69 -9.69
N GLY A 107 -7.97 3.79 -10.06
CA GLY A 107 -7.43 3.43 -11.38
C GLY A 107 -7.85 4.40 -12.49
N SER A 108 -7.29 4.22 -13.69
CA SER A 108 -7.64 4.99 -14.88
C SER A 108 -8.12 4.11 -16.05
N PRO A 109 -8.90 4.68 -17.00
CA PRO A 109 -9.29 3.98 -18.23
C PRO A 109 -8.09 3.57 -19.10
N GLU A 110 -7.03 4.38 -19.12
CA GLU A 110 -5.84 4.15 -19.97
C GLU A 110 -5.18 2.81 -19.65
N PHE A 111 -5.03 2.51 -18.36
CA PHE A 111 -4.43 1.25 -17.98
C PHE A 111 -5.46 0.11 -18.02
N GLU A 112 -6.75 0.30 -18.33
CA GLU A 112 -7.78 -0.75 -18.29
C GLU A 112 -7.36 -2.07 -18.96
N GLY A 113 -7.29 -3.14 -18.16
CA GLY A 113 -6.86 -4.48 -18.61
C GLY A 113 -5.36 -4.70 -18.78
N THR A 114 -4.51 -3.68 -18.59
CA THR A 114 -3.04 -3.76 -18.65
C THR A 114 -2.41 -3.68 -17.26
N TRP A 115 -1.22 -4.26 -17.14
CA TRP A 115 -0.35 -4.19 -15.97
C TRP A 115 1.07 -4.01 -16.48
N PRO A 116 1.59 -2.77 -16.48
CA PRO A 116 2.98 -2.56 -16.83
C PRO A 116 3.87 -3.39 -15.91
N SER A 117 5.09 -3.67 -16.35
CA SER A 117 6.11 -4.19 -15.45
C SER A 117 6.22 -3.23 -14.25
N PRO A 118 6.38 -3.71 -13.00
CA PRO A 118 6.58 -2.82 -11.86
C PRO A 118 7.68 -1.78 -12.11
N ALA A 119 8.77 -2.15 -12.79
CA ALA A 119 9.84 -1.22 -13.14
C ALA A 119 9.42 -0.09 -14.10
N GLU A 120 8.33 -0.26 -14.86
CA GLU A 120 7.79 0.75 -15.78
C GLU A 120 6.79 1.70 -15.10
N LEU A 121 6.44 1.46 -13.83
CA LEU A 121 5.64 2.40 -13.06
C LEU A 121 6.39 3.73 -12.89
N THR A 122 5.64 4.83 -12.83
CA THR A 122 6.17 6.17 -12.58
C THR A 122 5.99 6.55 -11.11
N GLY A 123 6.57 7.68 -10.69
CA GLY A 123 6.38 8.19 -9.32
C GLY A 123 7.03 7.30 -8.24
N TRP A 124 8.09 6.58 -8.59
CA TRP A 124 8.91 5.88 -7.59
C TRP A 124 9.58 6.89 -6.66
N HIS A 125 9.44 6.68 -5.35
CA HIS A 125 10.02 7.55 -4.34
C HIS A 125 10.24 6.81 -3.02
N VAL A 126 10.90 7.51 -2.11
CA VAL A 126 10.86 7.25 -0.67
C VAL A 126 10.19 8.48 -0.04
N ASP A 127 9.27 8.27 0.90
CA ASP A 127 8.59 9.38 1.58
C ASP A 127 9.59 10.29 2.27
N GLY A 128 9.34 11.60 2.30
CA GLY A 128 10.19 12.58 3.00
C GLY A 128 10.54 13.82 2.18
N ASP A 129 9.80 14.04 1.10
CA ASP A 129 9.81 15.25 0.28
C ASP A 129 9.50 16.56 1.06
N PHE A 130 9.05 16.46 2.31
CA PHE A 130 8.84 17.59 3.22
C PHE A 130 10.01 17.88 4.18
N PHE A 131 11.12 17.12 4.11
CA PHE A 131 12.33 17.38 4.89
C PHE A 131 13.62 16.98 4.16
N VAL A 132 14.77 17.29 4.76
CA VAL A 132 16.08 16.89 4.23
C VAL A 132 16.40 15.48 4.68
N HIS A 133 16.51 14.54 3.74
CA HIS A 133 16.82 13.16 4.08
C HIS A 133 18.24 12.97 4.62
N PHE A 134 18.32 12.43 5.83
CA PHE A 134 19.51 11.81 6.41
C PHE A 134 19.18 10.37 6.82
N LEU A 135 20.22 9.53 6.99
CA LEU A 135 20.02 8.16 7.47
C LEU A 135 19.41 8.10 8.88
N ASP A 136 19.59 9.15 9.66
CA ASP A 136 19.16 9.30 11.05
C ASP A 136 18.08 10.40 11.23
N SER A 137 17.40 10.79 10.15
CA SER A 137 16.27 11.74 10.20
C SER A 137 15.20 11.27 11.18
N PRO A 138 14.89 12.04 12.25
CA PRO A 138 13.89 11.64 13.25
C PRO A 138 12.45 11.73 12.74
N GLU A 139 12.23 12.37 11.59
CA GLU A 139 10.92 12.57 10.97
C GLU A 139 10.28 11.24 10.53
N GLN A 140 11.08 10.18 10.35
CA GLN A 140 10.61 8.88 9.87
C GLN A 140 11.27 7.69 10.57
N ALA A 141 10.44 6.75 11.00
CA ALA A 141 10.88 5.53 11.66
C ALA A 141 10.36 4.25 10.96
N LEU A 142 9.10 4.27 10.53
CA LEU A 142 8.45 3.25 9.68
C LEU A 142 7.43 3.95 8.79
N LEU A 143 7.26 3.45 7.57
CA LEU A 143 6.05 3.72 6.79
C LEU A 143 4.99 2.66 7.14
N VAL A 144 3.77 3.11 7.39
CA VAL A 144 2.69 2.26 7.91
C VAL A 144 1.47 2.39 7.00
N ILE A 145 0.98 1.26 6.48
CA ILE A 145 -0.19 1.21 5.60
C ILE A 145 -1.29 0.36 6.27
N PRO A 146 -2.24 1.00 6.97
CA PRO A 146 -3.44 0.32 7.47
C PRO A 146 -4.44 0.09 6.32
N LEU A 147 -4.89 -1.15 6.14
CA LEU A 147 -5.84 -1.51 5.08
C LEU A 147 -7.28 -1.31 5.54
N PHE A 148 -7.90 -0.21 5.13
CA PHE A 148 -9.32 0.09 5.38
C PHE A 148 -10.27 -0.58 4.39
N THR A 149 -9.74 -1.06 3.26
CA THR A 149 -10.40 -1.90 2.26
C THR A 149 -9.50 -3.11 1.96
N SER A 150 -10.08 -4.26 1.58
CA SER A 150 -9.29 -5.39 1.09
C SER A 150 -8.69 -5.03 -0.28
N ILE A 151 -7.39 -5.27 -0.44
CA ILE A 151 -6.65 -5.03 -1.67
C ILE A 151 -6.21 -6.38 -2.21
N GLN A 152 -6.75 -6.76 -3.37
CA GLN A 152 -6.37 -7.97 -4.09
C GLN A 152 -5.13 -7.73 -4.94
N GLU A 153 -4.48 -8.80 -5.40
CA GLU A 153 -3.42 -8.68 -6.41
C GLU A 153 -3.98 -7.92 -7.61
N ARG A 154 -3.20 -6.96 -8.11
CA ARG A 154 -3.52 -6.09 -9.26
C ARG A 154 -4.72 -5.18 -9.03
N ALA A 155 -5.04 -4.91 -7.76
CA ALA A 155 -6.07 -3.98 -7.33
C ALA A 155 -5.49 -2.65 -6.82
N GLY A 156 -4.26 -2.33 -7.22
CA GLY A 156 -3.66 -1.01 -7.03
C GLY A 156 -3.18 -0.76 -5.62
N GLY A 157 -2.77 -1.82 -4.93
CA GLY A 157 -2.01 -1.68 -3.69
C GLY A 157 -0.69 -0.99 -3.98
N THR A 158 -0.11 -0.32 -2.98
CA THR A 158 1.22 0.27 -3.13
C THR A 158 2.22 -0.77 -3.66
N MET A 159 2.94 -0.47 -4.73
CA MET A 159 4.02 -1.31 -5.23
C MET A 159 5.31 -0.93 -4.49
N VAL A 160 6.06 -1.90 -3.99
CA VAL A 160 7.35 -1.68 -3.33
C VAL A 160 8.46 -2.37 -4.10
N CYS A 161 9.64 -1.76 -4.09
CA CYS A 161 10.87 -2.28 -4.67
C CYS A 161 11.88 -2.54 -3.54
N SER A 162 12.02 -3.80 -3.15
CA SER A 162 12.74 -4.19 -1.93
C SER A 162 14.27 -4.06 -2.08
N ASP A 163 14.79 -4.32 -3.28
CA ASP A 163 16.22 -4.29 -3.59
C ASP A 163 16.77 -2.86 -3.84
N ALA A 164 15.91 -1.91 -4.20
CA ALA A 164 16.29 -0.49 -4.36
C ALA A 164 16.85 0.15 -3.07
N MET A 165 16.40 -0.30 -1.89
CA MET A 165 16.79 0.30 -0.61
C MET A 165 18.31 0.30 -0.38
N LYS A 166 19.04 -0.71 -0.89
CA LYS A 166 20.50 -0.75 -0.72
C LYS A 166 21.17 0.45 -1.40
N ALA A 167 20.75 0.77 -2.64
CA ALA A 167 21.30 1.91 -3.38
C ALA A 167 20.92 3.23 -2.71
N ILE A 168 19.67 3.36 -2.25
CA ILE A 168 19.16 4.55 -1.55
C ILE A 168 19.92 4.80 -0.24
N ALA A 169 20.11 3.76 0.57
CA ALA A 169 20.84 3.88 1.83
C ALA A 169 22.31 4.23 1.61
N GLN A 170 22.95 3.64 0.60
CA GLN A 170 24.32 3.99 0.22
C GLN A 170 24.42 5.45 -0.23
N HIS A 171 23.47 5.91 -1.06
CA HIS A 171 23.43 7.28 -1.55
C HIS A 171 23.30 8.31 -0.41
N LEU A 172 22.43 8.04 0.58
CA LEU A 172 22.31 8.85 1.79
C LEU A 172 23.58 8.81 2.65
N TYR A 173 24.22 7.65 2.77
CA TYR A 173 25.48 7.49 3.50
C TYR A 173 26.60 8.36 2.91
N ASP A 174 26.67 8.45 1.58
CA ASP A 174 27.68 9.22 0.85
C ASP A 174 27.46 10.75 0.90
N ARG A 175 26.48 11.21 1.69
CA ARG A 175 26.17 12.62 2.04
C ARG A 175 25.70 13.47 0.86
N VAL A 176 24.51 13.17 0.36
CA VAL A 176 23.80 13.93 -0.68
C VAL A 176 23.07 15.16 -0.14
N SER A 177 22.53 15.98 -1.05
CA SER A 177 21.63 17.09 -0.77
C SER A 177 20.23 16.57 -0.42
N PRO A 178 19.33 17.43 0.09
CA PRO A 178 17.94 17.07 0.37
C PRO A 178 17.18 16.43 -0.79
N PHE A 179 17.59 16.72 -2.02
CA PHE A 179 16.91 16.31 -3.25
C PHE A 179 17.52 15.04 -3.86
N MET A 180 18.27 14.28 -3.07
CA MET A 180 19.05 13.13 -3.53
C MET A 180 20.05 13.50 -4.63
N LEU A 181 20.57 14.73 -4.64
CA LEU A 181 21.61 15.18 -5.57
C LEU A 181 22.98 15.20 -4.87
N PRO A 182 24.10 15.11 -5.61
CA PRO A 182 25.42 15.40 -5.06
C PRO A 182 25.44 16.74 -4.30
N ARG A 183 26.17 16.81 -3.17
CA ARG A 183 26.29 18.06 -2.39
C ARG A 183 26.87 19.19 -3.24
N GLY A 184 26.23 20.36 -3.17
CA GLY A 184 26.61 21.54 -3.94
C GLY A 184 26.01 21.60 -5.35
N GLN A 185 25.23 20.59 -5.75
CA GLN A 185 24.42 20.63 -6.96
C GLN A 185 23.00 21.11 -6.62
N GLU A 186 22.56 22.16 -7.30
CA GLU A 186 21.18 22.60 -7.29
C GLU A 186 20.34 21.76 -8.27
N PRO A 187 19.05 21.51 -7.96
CA PRO A 187 18.15 20.85 -8.88
C PRO A 187 17.95 21.71 -10.13
N ASP A 188 17.88 21.06 -11.29
CA ASP A 188 17.42 21.70 -12.53
C ASP A 188 15.90 21.56 -12.61
N GLY A 189 15.18 22.65 -12.34
CA GLY A 189 13.72 22.65 -12.29
C GLY A 189 13.16 22.22 -10.93
N ASN A 190 12.11 21.41 -10.95
CA ASN A 190 11.43 20.99 -9.73
C ASN A 190 12.30 19.94 -8.98
N PRO A 191 12.78 20.21 -7.76
CA PRO A 191 13.59 19.27 -6.99
C PRO A 191 12.96 17.89 -6.77
N PHE A 192 11.63 17.81 -6.83
CA PHE A 192 10.88 16.58 -6.63
C PHE A 192 10.79 15.70 -7.88
N ASP A 193 11.12 16.26 -9.05
CA ASP A 193 11.12 15.55 -10.34
C ASP A 193 12.51 14.95 -10.63
N THR A 194 13.03 14.16 -9.69
CA THR A 194 14.34 13.51 -9.81
C THR A 194 14.25 12.16 -10.51
N PRO A 195 15.11 11.85 -11.52
CA PRO A 195 15.16 10.53 -12.14
C PRO A 195 15.79 9.47 -11.22
N PHE A 196 16.42 9.88 -10.12
CA PHE A 196 17.20 9.02 -9.21
C PHE A 196 16.51 7.71 -8.84
N TYR A 197 15.25 7.77 -8.40
CA TYR A 197 14.52 6.59 -7.97
C TYR A 197 14.20 5.66 -9.14
N SER A 198 13.70 6.22 -10.24
CA SER A 198 13.39 5.47 -11.46
C SER A 198 14.63 4.78 -12.02
N ASP A 199 15.79 5.45 -12.05
CA ASP A 199 17.06 4.89 -12.54
C ASP A 199 17.54 3.71 -11.68
N ILE A 200 17.36 3.78 -10.36
CA ILE A 200 17.64 2.65 -9.46
C ILE A 200 16.68 1.51 -9.75
N VAL A 201 15.39 1.80 -9.84
CA VAL A 201 14.33 0.79 -10.03
C VAL A 201 14.46 0.04 -11.36
N GLN A 202 14.94 0.67 -12.44
CA GLN A 202 15.21 -0.02 -13.71
C GLN A 202 16.21 -1.19 -13.57
N ASN A 203 17.08 -1.14 -12.56
CA ASN A 203 18.09 -2.17 -12.29
C ASN A 203 17.65 -3.16 -11.19
N CYS A 204 16.42 -3.04 -10.71
CA CYS A 204 15.84 -3.86 -9.67
C CYS A 204 14.98 -4.99 -10.24
N SER A 205 14.74 -6.00 -9.41
CA SER A 205 14.02 -7.22 -9.79
C SER A 205 13.02 -7.69 -8.74
N GLU A 206 13.05 -7.11 -7.53
CA GLU A 206 12.24 -7.57 -6.42
C GLU A 206 11.10 -6.60 -6.09
N PHE A 207 9.92 -6.92 -6.63
CA PHE A 207 8.73 -6.09 -6.52
C PHE A 207 7.60 -6.80 -5.78
N HIS A 208 6.92 -6.09 -4.90
CA HIS A 208 5.77 -6.63 -4.15
C HIS A 208 4.63 -5.62 -4.11
N GLU A 209 3.41 -6.08 -4.38
CA GLU A 209 2.21 -5.25 -4.21
C GLU A 209 1.67 -5.43 -2.78
N MET A 210 1.41 -4.31 -2.12
CA MET A 210 0.88 -4.26 -0.76
C MET A 210 -0.59 -4.66 -0.73
N THR A 211 -0.82 -5.97 -0.66
CA THR A 211 -2.14 -6.63 -0.67
C THR A 211 -2.50 -7.19 0.70
N GLY A 212 -3.79 -7.32 0.96
CA GLY A 212 -4.29 -7.86 2.23
C GLY A 212 -5.76 -7.62 2.44
N ASP A 213 -6.24 -8.04 3.61
CA ASP A 213 -7.63 -7.88 4.00
C ASP A 213 -7.86 -6.64 4.87
N VAL A 214 -9.11 -6.18 4.92
CA VAL A 214 -9.50 -5.12 5.86
C VAL A 214 -9.02 -5.46 7.27
N GLY A 215 -8.37 -4.48 7.91
CA GLY A 215 -7.85 -4.62 9.26
C GLY A 215 -6.41 -5.09 9.31
N ASP A 216 -5.81 -5.52 8.20
CA ASP A 216 -4.37 -5.76 8.13
C ASP A 216 -3.60 -4.44 8.16
N VAL A 217 -2.39 -4.47 8.68
CA VAL A 217 -1.46 -3.33 8.68
C VAL A 217 -0.13 -3.79 8.11
N ILE A 218 0.37 -3.07 7.12
CA ILE A 218 1.67 -3.34 6.52
C ILE A 218 2.67 -2.32 7.05
N LEU A 219 3.79 -2.81 7.58
CA LEU A 219 4.88 -2.00 8.11
C LEU A 219 6.06 -2.10 7.15
N LEU A 220 6.58 -0.96 6.70
CA LEU A 220 7.69 -0.86 5.77
C LEU A 220 8.85 -0.13 6.44
N HIS A 221 10.08 -0.49 6.06
CA HIS A 221 11.25 0.28 6.38
C HIS A 221 11.13 1.68 5.73
N PRO A 222 11.52 2.77 6.41
CA PRO A 222 11.30 4.14 5.90
C PRO A 222 11.96 4.37 4.55
N LEU A 223 13.13 3.78 4.30
CA LEU A 223 13.84 3.87 3.01
C LEU A 223 13.36 2.89 1.92
N THR A 224 12.18 2.29 2.07
CA THR A 224 11.63 1.38 1.05
C THR A 224 11.09 2.20 -0.13
N CYS A 225 11.68 1.99 -1.30
CA CYS A 225 11.23 2.66 -2.52
C CYS A 225 9.87 2.10 -2.94
N HIS A 226 8.91 2.97 -3.23
CA HIS A 226 7.55 2.57 -3.54
C HIS A 226 6.87 3.51 -4.54
N SER A 227 5.76 3.04 -5.12
CA SER A 227 4.91 3.76 -6.08
C SER A 227 3.46 3.29 -5.97
N VAL A 228 2.51 4.08 -6.49
CA VAL A 228 1.11 3.68 -6.63
C VAL A 228 1.00 2.61 -7.74
N ALA A 229 0.40 1.45 -7.45
CA ALA A 229 0.14 0.44 -8.49
C ALA A 229 -1.21 0.62 -9.17
N VAL A 230 -1.46 -0.15 -10.22
CA VAL A 230 -2.68 -0.05 -11.04
C VAL A 230 -3.81 -0.93 -10.49
N ASN A 231 -5.05 -0.40 -10.35
CA ASN A 231 -6.21 -1.08 -9.71
C ASN A 231 -7.28 -1.65 -10.67
N LYS A 232 -7.51 -2.98 -10.76
CA LYS A 232 -8.61 -3.59 -11.59
C LYS A 232 -9.23 -4.93 -11.12
N PRO A 233 -10.49 -5.22 -11.52
CA PRO A 233 -11.14 -6.53 -11.37
C PRO A 233 -10.75 -7.56 -12.47
N PHE A 234 -11.06 -8.85 -12.22
CA PHE A 234 -10.87 -9.93 -13.20
C PHE A 234 -11.64 -9.71 -14.52
N ASN A 235 -11.05 -10.18 -15.61
CA ASN A 235 -11.63 -10.18 -16.96
C ASN A 235 -11.46 -11.57 -17.59
N PHE A 236 -12.59 -12.23 -17.85
CA PHE A 236 -12.65 -13.58 -18.44
C PHE A 236 -12.85 -13.58 -19.97
N ASP A 237 -12.76 -12.40 -20.60
CA ASP A 237 -13.04 -12.19 -22.02
C ASP A 237 -11.87 -11.51 -22.76
N ARG A 238 -10.63 -11.92 -22.46
CA ARG A 238 -9.41 -11.37 -23.08
C ARG A 238 -9.16 -11.98 -24.46
N ASP A 239 -8.71 -11.15 -25.40
CA ASP A 239 -8.36 -11.58 -26.76
C ASP A 239 -7.09 -12.44 -26.81
N ASP A 240 -6.08 -12.12 -25.98
CA ASP A 240 -4.86 -12.90 -25.86
C ASP A 240 -4.90 -13.84 -24.63
N PRO A 241 -4.93 -15.18 -24.83
CA PRO A 241 -4.94 -16.16 -23.74
C PRO A 241 -3.73 -16.10 -22.80
N LYS A 242 -2.60 -15.52 -23.23
CA LYS A 242 -1.43 -15.34 -22.38
C LYS A 242 -1.64 -14.29 -21.29
N GLN A 243 -2.59 -13.38 -21.50
CA GLN A 243 -2.88 -12.29 -20.56
C GLN A 243 -3.78 -12.70 -19.38
N TYR A 244 -4.32 -13.92 -19.38
CA TYR A 244 -5.08 -14.41 -18.23
C TYR A 244 -4.16 -14.71 -17.04
N SER A 245 -4.58 -14.27 -15.86
CA SER A 245 -3.99 -14.71 -14.59
C SER A 245 -4.24 -16.20 -14.35
N ILE A 246 -3.48 -16.83 -13.46
CA ILE A 246 -3.70 -18.24 -13.13
C ILE A 246 -5.07 -18.48 -12.48
N VAL A 247 -5.59 -17.49 -11.76
CA VAL A 247 -6.94 -17.51 -11.16
C VAL A 247 -8.01 -17.40 -12.25
N GLU A 248 -7.81 -16.53 -13.24
CA GLU A 248 -8.69 -16.43 -14.40
C GLU A 248 -8.69 -17.73 -15.21
N LYS A 249 -7.52 -18.31 -15.47
CA LYS A 249 -7.35 -19.60 -16.18
C LYS A 249 -8.03 -20.75 -15.44
N THR A 250 -7.85 -20.84 -14.13
CA THR A 250 -8.48 -21.89 -13.30
C THR A 250 -10.00 -21.80 -13.38
N THR A 251 -10.55 -20.58 -13.33
CA THR A 251 -12.00 -20.37 -13.46
C THR A 251 -12.52 -20.73 -14.85
N LEU A 252 -11.79 -20.35 -15.90
CA LEU A 252 -12.11 -20.71 -17.29
C LEU A 252 -12.07 -22.22 -17.51
N GLU A 253 -11.06 -22.89 -16.97
CA GLU A 253 -10.91 -24.35 -16.99
C GLU A 253 -12.07 -25.06 -16.29
N LEU A 254 -12.45 -24.62 -15.09
CA LEU A 254 -13.62 -25.15 -14.37
C LEU A 254 -14.94 -25.00 -15.15
N LEU A 255 -15.06 -23.95 -15.96
CA LEU A 255 -16.22 -23.71 -16.81
C LEU A 255 -16.14 -24.45 -18.15
N GLY A 256 -15.04 -25.15 -18.44
CA GLY A 256 -14.78 -25.79 -19.74
C GLY A 256 -14.72 -24.78 -20.88
N LYS A 257 -14.19 -23.58 -20.61
CA LYS A 257 -14.09 -22.48 -21.57
C LYS A 257 -12.64 -22.04 -21.72
N ASP A 258 -12.27 -21.71 -22.94
CA ASP A 258 -11.03 -21.00 -23.29
C ASP A 258 -11.16 -19.49 -23.06
N ARG A 259 -12.39 -18.97 -23.19
CA ARG A 259 -12.76 -17.57 -23.05
C ARG A 259 -14.25 -17.43 -22.82
N LEU A 260 -14.68 -16.51 -21.96
CA LEU A 260 -16.09 -16.14 -21.82
C LEU A 260 -16.45 -15.00 -22.80
N ARG A 261 -16.62 -15.33 -24.08
CA ARG A 261 -16.90 -14.34 -25.14
C ARG A 261 -18.12 -13.46 -24.83
N GLY A 262 -17.92 -12.15 -24.85
CA GLY A 262 -18.93 -11.14 -24.53
C GLY A 262 -19.27 -11.05 -23.04
N TRP A 263 -18.47 -11.64 -22.16
CA TRP A 263 -18.72 -11.62 -20.72
C TRP A 263 -18.43 -10.24 -20.15
N LYS A 264 -19.52 -9.57 -19.80
CA LYS A 264 -19.52 -8.32 -19.04
C LYS A 264 -20.24 -8.57 -17.74
N ILE A 265 -19.98 -7.71 -16.75
CA ILE A 265 -20.70 -7.72 -15.48
C ILE A 265 -22.21 -7.65 -15.79
N LYS A 266 -22.93 -8.75 -15.51
CA LYS A 266 -24.36 -8.90 -15.89
C LYS A 266 -25.34 -8.34 -14.86
N GLY A 267 -24.85 -7.78 -13.75
CA GLY A 267 -25.68 -7.24 -12.68
C GLY A 267 -24.85 -6.41 -11.69
N LYS A 268 -25.53 -5.66 -10.82
CA LYS A 268 -24.86 -4.91 -9.74
C LYS A 268 -24.14 -5.89 -8.81
N ARG A 269 -22.95 -5.51 -8.33
CA ARG A 269 -22.29 -6.27 -7.25
C ARG A 269 -23.05 -5.98 -5.97
N GLU A 270 -23.88 -6.93 -5.56
CA GLU A 270 -24.70 -6.82 -4.35
C GLU A 270 -23.96 -7.43 -3.17
N PHE A 271 -23.84 -6.66 -2.09
CA PHE A 271 -23.35 -7.20 -0.82
C PHE A 271 -24.45 -8.01 -0.16
N VAL A 272 -24.23 -9.30 0.00
CA VAL A 272 -25.09 -10.18 0.78
C VAL A 272 -24.52 -10.29 2.19
N VAL A 273 -25.20 -9.69 3.17
CA VAL A 273 -24.90 -9.95 4.58
C VAL A 273 -25.39 -11.38 4.91
N PRO A 274 -24.51 -12.32 5.28
CA PRO A 274 -24.91 -13.67 5.61
C PRO A 274 -25.89 -13.72 6.78
N GLU A 275 -26.83 -14.68 6.76
CA GLU A 275 -27.83 -14.88 7.82
C GLU A 275 -27.22 -14.96 9.23
N TRP A 276 -26.06 -15.62 9.36
CA TRP A 276 -25.36 -15.75 10.64
C TRP A 276 -24.83 -14.40 11.18
N GLU A 277 -24.57 -13.44 10.29
CA GLU A 277 -24.09 -12.11 10.65
C GLU A 277 -25.25 -11.17 11.02
N LYS A 278 -26.43 -11.36 10.40
CA LYS A 278 -27.67 -10.67 10.78
C LYS A 278 -28.12 -11.02 12.20
N ARG A 279 -27.90 -12.26 12.63
CA ARG A 279 -28.25 -12.76 13.98
C ARG A 279 -27.36 -12.22 15.11
N ARG A 280 -26.30 -11.47 14.77
CA ARG A 280 -25.35 -10.88 15.72
C ARG A 280 -25.54 -9.37 15.93
N ARG A 281 -26.53 -8.76 15.27
CA ARG A 281 -26.91 -7.35 15.44
C ARG A 281 -28.13 -7.22 16.35
#